data_AF-A0A1G2CIY6-F1
#
_entry.id   AF-A0A1G2CIY6-F1
#
_cell.length_a   1.000
_cell.length_b   1.000
_cell.length_c   1.000
_cell.angle_alpha   90.00
_cell.angle_beta   90.00
_cell.angle_gamma   90.00
#
_symmetry.space_group_name_H-M   'P 1'
#
loop_
_entity.id
_entity.type
_entity.pdbx_description
1 polymer ?
#
loop_
_entity_poly.entity_id
_entity_poly.type
_entity_poly.pdbx_seq_one_letter_code
_entity_poly.pdbx_strand_id
1 'polypeptide(L)'
;MILAVLALGGAILGATTIAGLLMVYEVRQASDLNNSAKAVFAADAGIEWGLYQFFNPSSTNPRPTFGNNATSTTSCYDAGDALLPDCRDEAVSTIRARGSAGNVSRAFELTF
;
A
#
# COMPACT_ATOMS: atom_id res chain seq x y z
N MET A 1 4.57 -19.36 -52.04
CA MET A 1 3.28 -19.35 -51.30
C MET A 1 3.39 -20.04 -49.93
N ILE A 2 3.87 -21.29 -49.83
CA ILE A 2 4.06 -22.00 -48.54
C ILE A 2 4.96 -21.24 -47.53
N LEU A 3 6.10 -20.70 -47.98
CA LEU A 3 6.98 -19.90 -47.11
C LEU A 3 6.30 -18.64 -46.58
N ALA A 4 5.45 -18.00 -47.40
CA ALA A 4 4.70 -16.82 -46.99
C ALA A 4 3.64 -17.17 -45.93
N VAL A 5 2.94 -18.30 -46.09
CA VAL A 5 1.96 -18.79 -45.11
C VAL A 5 2.65 -19.19 -43.80
N LEU A 6 3.81 -19.85 -43.86
CA LEU A 6 4.63 -20.17 -42.67
C LEU A 6 5.10 -18.91 -41.94
N ALA A 7 5.58 -17.90 -42.68
CA ALA A 7 6.02 -16.64 -42.10
C ALA A 7 4.86 -15.88 -41.45
N LEU A 8 3.70 -15.79 -42.12
CA LEU A 8 2.49 -15.17 -41.56
C LEU A 8 1.98 -15.94 -40.33
N GLY A 9 1.94 -17.27 -40.39
CA GLY A 9 1.53 -18.10 -39.26
C GLY A 9 2.43 -17.92 -38.04
N GLY A 10 3.75 -17.91 -38.25
CA GLY A 10 4.74 -17.65 -37.20
C GLY A 10 4.61 -16.26 -36.58
N ALA A 11 4.40 -15.24 -37.41
CA ALA A 11 4.17 -13.87 -36.94
C ALA A 11 2.90 -13.74 -36.10
N ILE A 12 1.79 -14.37 -36.51
CA ILE A 12 0.52 -14.35 -35.78
C ILE A 12 0.64 -15.13 -34.45
N LEU A 13 1.31 -16.29 -34.44
CA LEU A 13 1.60 -17.05 -33.21
C LEU A 13 2.49 -16.25 -32.25
N GLY A 14 3.53 -15.59 -32.77
CA GLY A 14 4.38 -14.70 -31.97
C GLY A 14 3.60 -13.53 -31.36
N ALA A 15 2.75 -12.87 -32.15
CA ALA A 15 1.95 -11.76 -31.67
C ALA A 15 0.92 -12.19 -30.60
N THR A 16 0.23 -13.32 -30.82
CA THR A 16 -0.79 -13.82 -29.89
C THR A 16 -0.19 -14.31 -28.56
N THR A 17 0.99 -14.93 -28.58
CA THR A 17 1.69 -15.33 -27.35
C THR A 17 2.14 -14.13 -26.52
N ILE A 18 2.70 -13.09 -27.15
CA ILE A 18 3.05 -11.84 -26.47
C ILE A 18 1.81 -11.15 -25.90
N ALA A 19 0.73 -11.05 -26.67
CA ALA A 19 -0.53 -10.46 -26.20
C ALA A 19 -1.13 -11.23 -25.02
N GLY A 20 -1.09 -12.57 -25.06
CA GLY A 20 -1.53 -13.41 -23.94
C GLY A 20 -0.70 -13.19 -22.67
N LEU A 21 0.62 -13.07 -22.80
CA LEU A 21 1.52 -12.77 -21.69
C LEU A 21 1.20 -11.38 -21.08
N LEU A 22 1.02 -10.36 -21.93
CA LEU A 22 0.70 -9.01 -21.48
C LEU A 22 -0.64 -8.96 -20.74
N MET A 23 -1.67 -9.64 -21.23
CA MET A 23 -2.95 -9.72 -20.52
C MET A 23 -2.81 -10.30 -19.10
N VAL A 24 -1.98 -11.33 -18.91
CA VAL A 24 -1.75 -11.89 -17.57
C VAL A 24 -1.07 -10.87 -16.64
N TYR A 25 -0.13 -10.09 -17.17
CA TYR A 25 0.52 -9.02 -16.38
C TYR A 25 -0.46 -7.89 -16.04
N GLU A 26 -1.29 -7.45 -16.98
CA GLU A 26 -2.29 -6.41 -16.73
C GLU A 26 -3.32 -6.83 -15.68
N VAL A 27 -3.78 -8.09 -15.69
CA VAL A 27 -4.70 -8.61 -14.66
C VAL A 27 -4.07 -8.60 -13.27
N ARG A 28 -2.78 -8.98 -13.16
CA ARG A 28 -2.05 -8.91 -11.89
C ARG A 28 -1.91 -7.45 -11.43
N GLN A 29 -1.56 -6.55 -12.34
CA GLN A 29 -1.45 -5.13 -12.04
C GLN A 29 -2.78 -4.55 -11.55
N ALA A 30 -3.91 -4.92 -12.15
CA ALA A 30 -5.23 -4.49 -11.70
C ALA A 30 -5.55 -4.94 -10.26
N SER A 31 -5.18 -6.17 -9.90
CA SER A 31 -5.30 -6.67 -8.52
C SER A 31 -4.42 -5.88 -7.55
N ASP A 32 -3.17 -5.60 -7.94
CA ASP A 32 -2.23 -4.83 -7.14
C ASP A 32 -2.66 -3.37 -6.98
N LEU A 33 -3.33 -2.79 -7.98
CA LEU A 33 -3.92 -1.44 -7.87
C LEU A 33 -5.03 -1.39 -6.82
N ASN A 34 -5.93 -2.38 -6.78
CA ASN A 34 -6.96 -2.47 -5.75
C ASN A 34 -6.35 -2.63 -4.35
N ASN A 35 -5.37 -3.52 -4.20
CA ASN A 35 -4.64 -3.69 -2.94
C ASN A 35 -3.86 -2.43 -2.54
N SER A 36 -3.28 -1.72 -3.52
CA SER A 36 -2.61 -0.44 -3.30
C SER A 36 -3.58 0.62 -2.78
N ALA A 37 -4.78 0.73 -3.35
CA ALA A 37 -5.79 1.68 -2.87
C ALA A 37 -6.17 1.38 -1.41
N LYS A 38 -6.43 0.10 -1.07
CA LYS A 38 -6.68 -0.31 0.31
C LYS A 38 -5.54 0.04 1.26
N ALA A 39 -4.30 -0.22 0.84
CA ALA A 39 -3.11 0.10 1.62
C ALA A 39 -2.93 1.62 1.81
N VAL A 40 -3.26 2.45 0.81
CA VAL A 40 -3.26 3.91 0.94
C VAL A 40 -4.25 4.36 2.01
N PHE A 41 -5.52 3.94 1.89
CA PHE A 41 -6.55 4.35 2.86
C PHE A 41 -6.26 3.83 4.28
N ALA A 42 -5.68 2.64 4.41
CA ALA A 42 -5.26 2.13 5.70
C ALA A 42 -4.10 2.93 6.30
N ALA A 43 -3.13 3.34 5.48
CA ALA A 43 -2.03 4.20 5.93
C ALA A 43 -2.55 5.56 6.39
N ASP A 44 -3.43 6.17 5.61
CA ASP A 44 -4.05 7.47 5.91
C ASP A 44 -4.84 7.45 7.23
N ALA A 45 -5.73 6.47 7.40
CA ALA A 45 -6.46 6.28 8.65
C ALA A 45 -5.52 6.01 9.85
N GLY A 46 -4.36 5.39 9.62
CA GLY A 46 -3.34 5.17 10.65
C GLY A 46 -2.62 6.46 11.05
N ILE A 47 -2.38 7.37 10.10
CA ILE A 47 -1.83 8.70 10.35
C ILE A 47 -2.82 9.52 11.15
N GLU A 48 -4.06 9.62 10.69
CA GLU A 48 -5.11 10.40 11.35
C GLU A 48 -5.37 9.90 12.78
N TRP A 49 -5.32 8.57 12.98
CA TRP A 49 -5.38 8.01 14.34
C TRP A 49 -4.18 8.43 15.19
N GLY A 50 -2.95 8.37 14.66
CA GLY A 50 -1.75 8.79 15.38
C GLY A 50 -1.81 10.28 15.76
N LEU A 51 -2.21 11.13 14.81
CA LEU A 51 -2.37 12.56 15.00
C LEU A 51 -3.47 12.89 16.03
N TYR A 52 -4.59 12.16 15.98
CA TYR A 52 -5.66 12.31 16.96
C TYR A 52 -5.19 11.97 18.37
N GLN A 53 -4.39 10.91 18.55
CA GLN A 53 -3.82 10.54 19.85
C GLN A 53 -2.82 11.58 20.35
N PHE A 54 -2.06 12.20 19.46
CA PHE A 54 -1.14 13.29 19.81
C PHE A 54 -1.88 14.51 20.33
N PHE A 55 -2.94 14.97 19.64
CA PHE A 55 -3.73 16.12 20.10
C PHE A 55 -4.68 15.80 21.25
N ASN A 56 -5.05 14.53 21.45
CA ASN A 56 -5.92 14.07 22.52
C ASN A 56 -5.26 12.94 23.32
N PRO A 57 -4.23 13.22 24.13
CA PRO A 57 -3.43 12.19 24.79
C PRO A 57 -4.23 11.33 25.80
N SER A 58 -5.39 11.80 26.27
CA SER A 58 -6.28 11.03 27.14
C SER A 58 -7.17 10.02 26.39
N SER A 59 -7.24 10.07 25.05
CA SER A 59 -8.06 9.15 24.26
C SER A 59 -7.53 7.73 24.35
N THR A 60 -8.40 6.77 24.67
CA THR A 60 -8.11 5.33 24.65
C THR A 60 -8.65 4.63 23.40
N ASN A 61 -8.98 5.40 22.37
CA ASN A 61 -9.59 4.86 21.16
C ASN A 61 -8.69 3.79 20.53
N PRO A 62 -9.24 2.59 20.25
CA PRO A 62 -8.49 1.53 19.62
C PRO A 62 -8.04 1.94 18.23
N ARG A 63 -7.01 1.27 17.71
CA ARG A 63 -6.57 1.44 16.32
C ARG A 63 -7.69 1.05 15.35
N PRO A 64 -7.77 1.70 14.18
CA PRO A 64 -8.78 1.36 13.17
C PRO A 64 -8.61 -0.09 12.69
N THR A 65 -9.72 -0.81 12.57
CA THR A 65 -9.78 -2.14 11.97
C THR A 65 -10.58 -2.08 10.67
N PHE A 66 -10.16 -2.85 9.67
CA PHE A 66 -10.75 -2.82 8.34
C PHE A 66 -11.36 -4.18 7.98
N GLY A 67 -12.61 -4.18 7.52
CA GLY A 67 -13.32 -5.40 7.11
C GLY A 67 -12.91 -5.96 5.73
N ASN A 68 -11.91 -5.36 5.07
CA ASN A 68 -11.50 -5.66 3.70
C ASN A 68 -10.10 -6.28 3.60
N ASN A 69 -9.60 -6.86 4.70
CA ASN A 69 -8.25 -7.41 4.87
C ASN A 69 -7.12 -6.39 4.70
N ALA A 70 -7.42 -5.10 4.81
CA ALA A 70 -6.39 -4.10 5.00
C ALA A 70 -5.97 -4.05 6.48
N THR A 71 -4.71 -3.74 6.73
CA THR A 71 -4.19 -3.50 8.08
C THR A 71 -3.44 -2.18 8.11
N SER A 72 -3.47 -1.52 9.26
CA SER A 72 -2.70 -0.30 9.50
C SER A 72 -1.83 -0.45 10.73
N THR A 73 -0.57 -0.04 10.61
CA THR A 73 0.38 0.02 11.72
C THR A 73 0.90 1.44 11.84
N THR A 74 0.66 2.07 12.97
CA THR A 74 1.18 3.40 13.30
C THR A 74 2.33 3.27 14.30
N SER A 75 3.42 3.98 14.02
CA SER A 75 4.63 4.08 14.83
C SER A 75 4.99 5.56 14.99
N CYS A 76 5.32 5.96 16.21
CA CYS A 76 5.63 7.35 16.54
C CYS A 76 7.07 7.44 17.04
N TYR A 77 7.74 8.53 16.70
CA TYR A 77 9.16 8.74 16.98
C TYR A 77 9.38 10.12 17.58
N ASP A 78 10.42 10.23 18.42
CA ASP A 78 10.87 11.51 18.96
C ASP A 78 11.79 12.27 17.99
N ALA A 79 12.29 13.44 18.39
CA ALA A 79 13.21 14.24 17.57
C ALA A 79 14.58 13.58 17.33
N GLY A 80 14.92 12.51 18.06
CA GLY A 80 16.14 11.72 17.91
C GLY A 80 15.92 10.41 17.14
N ASP A 81 14.79 10.25 16.45
CA ASP A 81 14.38 9.03 15.75
C ASP A 81 14.19 7.80 16.68
N ALA A 82 14.05 8.01 17.99
CA ALA A 82 13.76 6.92 18.92
C ALA A 82 12.28 6.54 18.83
N LEU A 83 12.00 5.24 18.74
CA LEU A 83 10.63 4.73 18.71
C LEU A 83 9.95 4.95 20.08
N LEU A 84 8.84 5.66 20.06
CA LEU A 84 8.00 5.89 21.22
C LEU A 84 6.98 4.75 21.40
N PRO A 85 6.58 4.44 22.65
CA PRO A 85 5.62 3.38 22.94
C PRO A 85 4.21 3.69 22.41
N ASP A 86 3.86 4.98 22.36
CA ASP A 86 2.62 5.47 21.79
C ASP A 86 2.81 6.83 21.11
N CYS A 87 1.72 7.35 20.54
CA CYS A 87 1.68 8.62 19.83
C CYS A 87 1.13 9.76 20.69
N ARG A 88 1.12 9.59 22.02
CA ARG A 88 0.50 10.55 22.96
C ARG A 88 1.53 11.42 23.67
N ASP A 89 2.80 11.06 23.57
CA ASP A 89 3.90 11.80 24.18
C ASP A 89 4.03 13.19 23.52
N GLU A 90 4.29 14.22 24.33
CA GLU A 90 4.60 15.57 23.82
C GLU A 90 5.93 15.59 23.04
N ALA A 91 6.80 14.59 23.26
CA ALA A 91 8.06 14.42 22.55
C ALA A 91 7.92 13.86 21.13
N VAL A 92 6.72 13.44 20.70
CA VAL A 92 6.50 12.96 19.32
C VAL A 92 6.89 14.07 18.35
N SER A 93 7.78 13.76 17.41
CA SER A 93 8.16 14.64 16.29
C SER A 93 7.69 14.09 14.94
N THR A 94 7.58 12.77 14.86
CA THR A 94 7.33 12.06 13.61
C THR A 94 6.31 10.95 13.83
N ILE A 95 5.31 10.88 12.96
CA ILE A 95 4.28 9.85 12.94
C ILE A 95 4.37 9.13 11.60
N ARG A 96 4.65 7.83 11.63
CA ARG A 96 4.67 6.97 10.45
C ARG A 96 3.54 5.98 10.52
N ALA A 97 2.69 5.97 9.50
CA ALA A 97 1.67 4.93 9.35
C ALA A 97 1.90 4.12 8.09
N ARG A 98 1.83 2.81 8.23
CA ARG A 98 1.93 1.85 7.14
C ARG A 98 0.61 1.11 7.01
N GLY A 99 -0.02 1.26 5.86
CA GLY A 99 -1.14 0.45 5.45
C GLY A 99 -0.68 -0.72 4.58
N SER A 100 -1.30 -1.89 4.75
CA SER A 100 -1.01 -3.06 3.93
C SER A 100 -2.28 -3.80 3.54
N ALA A 101 -2.28 -4.37 2.33
CA ALA A 101 -3.32 -5.26 1.83
C ALA A 101 -2.71 -6.25 0.84
N GLY A 102 -2.84 -7.55 1.10
CA GLY A 102 -2.14 -8.58 0.34
C GLY A 102 -0.63 -8.37 0.37
N ASN A 103 0.01 -8.36 -0.81
CA ASN A 103 1.46 -8.14 -0.96
C ASN A 103 1.84 -6.67 -1.19
N VAL A 104 0.89 -5.74 -1.07
CA VAL A 104 1.13 -4.31 -1.28
C VAL A 104 1.12 -3.58 0.04
N SER A 105 2.11 -2.72 0.27
CA SER A 105 2.13 -1.80 1.41
C SER A 105 2.44 -0.38 0.97
N ARG A 106 1.78 0.59 1.61
CA ARG A 106 1.99 2.02 1.42
C ARG A 106 2.23 2.64 2.79
N ALA A 107 3.13 3.61 2.85
CA ALA A 107 3.44 4.30 4.09
C ALA A 107 3.33 5.80 3.86
N PHE A 108 2.81 6.46 4.88
CA PHE A 108 2.83 7.90 4.99
C PHE A 108 3.59 8.28 6.26
N GLU A 109 4.17 9.46 6.21
CA GLU A 109 4.94 10.03 7.29
C GLU A 109 4.58 11.50 7.43
N LEU A 110 4.35 11.92 8.67
CA LEU A 110 4.23 13.31 9.06
C LEU A 110 5.36 13.63 10.02
N THR A 111 6.05 14.73 9.76
CA THR A 111 7.14 15.27 10.58
C THR A 111 6.81 16.73 10.89
N PHE A 112 7.06 17.16 12.12
CA PHE A 112 6.75 18.51 12.60
C PHE A 112 7.82 19.04 13.56
#